data_AF-A0A925REL6-F1
#
_entry.id   AF-A0A925REL6-F1
#
_cell.length_a   1.000
_cell.length_b   1.000
_cell.length_c   1.000
_cell.angle_alpha   90.00
_cell.angle_beta   90.00
_cell.angle_gamma   90.00
#
_symmetry.space_group_name_H-M   'P 1'
#
loop_
_entity.id
_entity.type
_entity.pdbx_description
1 polymer ?
#
loop_
_entity_poly.entity_id
_entity_poly.type
_entity_poly.pdbx_seq_one_letter_code
_entity_poly.pdbx_strand_id
1 'polypeptide(L)' 'MFGGLKNLANIMQQVGEIKGKVAAARERVSRLQSECSAGPDLVRIVVSGEMTVLSVSIDQNLIASGNRQ' A
#
# COMPACT_ATOMS: atom_id res chain seq x y z
N MET A 1 -40.71 -14.96 -15.88
CA MET A 1 -39.82 -13.83 -16.27
C MET A 1 -39.47 -12.89 -15.11
N PHE A 2 -40.33 -12.67 -14.09
CA PHE A 2 -40.02 -11.79 -12.94
C PHE A 2 -38.93 -12.28 -11.97
N GLY A 3 -38.69 -13.59 -11.83
CA GLY A 3 -37.68 -14.13 -10.92
C GLY A 3 -36.24 -13.82 -11.34
N GLY A 4 -35.96 -13.74 -12.64
CA GLY A 4 -34.64 -13.38 -13.17
C GLY A 4 -34.26 -11.92 -12.91
N LEU A 5 -35.24 -11.02 -13.01
CA LEU A 5 -35.06 -9.59 -12.68
C LEU A 5 -34.78 -9.35 -11.20
N LYS A 6 -35.45 -10.09 -10.30
CA LYS A 6 -35.20 -10.01 -8.85
C LYS A 6 -33.80 -10.53 -8.49
N ASN A 7 -33.36 -11.61 -9.13
CA ASN A 7 -32.00 -12.14 -8.95
C ASN A 7 -30.94 -11.17 -9.49
N LEU A 8 -31.18 -10.55 -10.64
CA LEU A 8 -30.27 -9.55 -11.20
C LEU A 8 -30.15 -8.31 -10.29
N ALA A 9 -31.27 -7.82 -9.73
CA ALA A 9 -31.25 -6.70 -8.79
C ALA A 9 -30.44 -7.02 -7.53
N ASN A 10 -30.60 -8.21 -6.95
CA ASN A 10 -29.83 -8.66 -5.80
C ASN A 10 -28.32 -8.75 -6.10
N ILE A 11 -27.95 -9.26 -7.29
CA ILE A 11 -26.55 -9.32 -7.73
C ILE A 11 -25.98 -7.90 -7.88
N MET A 12 -26.71 -6.98 -8.51
CA MET A 12 -26.26 -5.60 -8.69
C MET A 12 -26.05 -4.88 -7.35
N GLN A 13 -26.93 -5.11 -6.38
CA GLN A 13 -26.78 -4.55 -5.03
C GLN A 13 -25.52 -5.11 -4.33
N GLN A 14 -25.31 -6.42 -4.38
CA GLN A 14 -24.11 -7.05 -3.81
C GLN A 14 -22.82 -6.54 -4.48
N VAL A 15 -22.82 -6.36 -5.81
CA VAL A 15 -21.69 -5.78 -6.54
C VAL A 15 -21.40 -4.34 -6.08
N GLY A 16 -22.44 -3.53 -5.85
CA GLY A 16 -22.29 -2.19 -5.29
C GLY A 16 -21.65 -2.19 -3.91
N GLU A 17 -22.12 -3.04 -3.02
CA GLU A 17 -21.58 -3.19 -1.66
C GLU A 17 -20.12 -3.68 -1.66
N ILE A 18 -19.79 -4.64 -2.53
CA ILE A 18 -18.42 -5.15 -2.70
C ILE A 18 -17.51 -4.04 -3.20
N LYS A 19 -17.92 -3.28 -4.23
CA LYS A 19 -17.14 -2.14 -4.75
C LYS A 19 -16.84 -1.12 -3.65
N GLY A 20 -17.84 -0.78 -2.83
CA GLY A 20 -17.65 0.12 -1.69
C GLY A 20 -16.66 -0.41 -0.66
N LYS A 21 -16.78 -1.69 -0.28
CA LYS A 21 -15.87 -2.34 0.67
C LYS A 21 -14.44 -2.40 0.14
N VAL A 22 -14.25 -2.71 -1.14
CA VAL A 22 -12.93 -2.76 -1.78
C VAL A 22 -12.29 -1.37 -1.85
N ALA A 23 -13.06 -0.32 -2.21
CA ALA A 23 -12.55 1.04 -2.23
C ALA A 23 -12.07 1.49 -0.84
N ALA A 24 -12.87 1.23 0.20
CA ALA A 24 -12.49 1.56 1.58
C ALA A 24 -11.29 0.73 2.07
N ALA A 25 -11.19 -0.55 1.69
CA ALA A 25 -10.03 -1.37 2.01
C ALA A 25 -8.76 -0.85 1.34
N ARG A 26 -8.84 -0.46 0.06
CA ARG A 26 -7.73 0.13 -0.69
C ARG A 26 -7.24 1.43 -0.05
N GLU A 27 -8.15 2.31 0.35
CA GLU A 27 -7.80 3.57 1.02
C GLU A 27 -7.18 3.36 2.42
N ARG A 28 -7.52 2.27 3.10
CA ARG A 28 -6.85 1.89 4.36
C ARG A 28 -5.45 1.37 4.09
N VAL A 29 -5.30 0.48 3.10
CA VAL A 29 -4.00 -0.07 2.71
C VAL A 29 -3.04 1.03 2.26
N SER A 30 -3.50 2.00 1.46
CA SER A 30 -2.64 3.09 0.99
C SER A 30 -2.07 3.96 2.11
N ARG A 31 -2.77 4.05 3.26
CA ARG A 31 -2.31 4.78 4.43
C ARG A 31 -1.40 3.98 5.36
N LEU A 32 -1.31 2.66 5.19
CA LEU A 32 -0.34 1.86 5.94
C LEU A 32 1.06 2.29 5.54
N GLN A 33 1.97 2.28 6.51
CA GLN A 33 3.38 2.53 6.30
C GLN A 33 4.16 1.37 6.91
N SER A 34 5.18 0.92 6.19
CA SER A 34 6.15 -0.03 6.67
C SER A 34 7.50 0.64 6.71
N GLU A 35 8.22 0.42 7.79
CA GLU A 35 9.58 0.89 7.95
C GLU A 35 10.54 -0.29 7.79
N CYS A 36 11.56 -0.10 6.97
CA CYS A 36 12.59 -1.09 6.71
C CYS A 36 13.94 -0.45 6.99
N SER A 37 14.86 -1.18 7.63
CA SER A 37 16.25 -0.75 7.76
C SER A 37 17.25 -1.79 7.25
N ALA A 38 18.39 -1.30 6.80
CA ALA A 38 19.50 -2.08 6.28
C ALA A 38 20.84 -1.53 6.77
N GLY A 39 21.80 -2.43 6.99
CA GLY A 39 22.86 -2.16 7.97
C GLY A 39 22.25 -1.97 9.37
N PRO A 40 23.04 -1.89 10.44
CA PRO A 40 22.53 -1.55 11.78
C PRO A 40 21.95 -0.12 11.80
N ASP A 41 20.76 0.06 11.22
CA ASP A 41 20.04 1.32 10.99
C ASP A 41 20.76 2.36 10.10
N LEU A 42 21.76 1.93 9.32
CA LEU A 42 22.52 2.83 8.45
C LEU A 42 21.74 3.32 7.23
N VAL A 43 20.74 2.56 6.79
CA VAL A 43 19.79 2.96 5.77
C VAL A 43 18.39 2.66 6.29
N ARG A 44 17.50 3.64 6.23
CA ARG A 44 16.10 3.51 6.62
C ARG A 44 15.20 3.95 5.48
N ILE A 45 14.21 3.14 5.16
CA ILE A 45 13.25 3.39 4.09
C ILE A 45 11.86 3.26 4.68
N VAL A 46 11.00 4.26 4.41
CA VAL A 46 9.58 4.17 4.71
C VAL A 46 8.82 3.97 3.40
N VAL A 47 7.96 2.96 3.36
CA VAL A 47 7.18 2.58 2.18
C VAL A 47 5.70 2.57 2.55
N SER A 48 4.84 3.10 1.68
CA SER A 48 3.38 3.01 1.84
C SER A 48 2.86 1.60 1.55
N GLY A 49 1.61 1.30 1.95
CA GLY A 49 0.95 0.04 1.59
C GLY A 49 0.62 -0.11 0.10
N GLU A 50 0.81 0.93 -0.70
CA GLU A 50 0.83 0.87 -2.17
C GLU A 50 2.24 0.65 -2.74
N MET A 51 3.21 0.26 -1.89
CA MET A 51 4.61 0.04 -2.25
C MET A 51 5.30 1.30 -2.81
N THR A 52 4.83 2.48 -2.44
CA THR A 52 5.48 3.75 -2.81
C THR A 52 6.48 4.15 -1.74
N VAL A 53 7.72 4.46 -2.15
CA VAL A 53 8.74 4.98 -1.22
C VAL A 53 8.34 6.38 -0.79
N LEU A 54 8.16 6.58 0.52
CA LEU A 54 7.78 7.85 1.13
C LEU A 54 9.00 8.61 1.64
N SER A 55 9.99 7.91 2.18
CA SER A 55 11.25 8.51 2.61
C SER A 55 12.41 7.52 2.53
N VAL A 56 13.60 8.09 2.34
CA VAL A 56 14.87 7.37 2.40
C VAL A 56 15.81 8.20 3.27
N SER A 57 16.39 7.57 4.28
CA SER A 57 17.43 8.12 5.14
C SER A 57 18.66 7.25 5.04
N ILE A 58 19.83 7.88 4.88
CA ILE A 58 21.12 7.21 4.75
C ILE A 58 22.07 7.87 5.74
N ASP A 59 22.74 7.06 6.55
CA ASP A 59 23.74 7.52 7.50
C ASP A 59 24.92 8.16 6.75
N GLN A 60 25.37 9.31 7.26
CA GLN A 60 26.40 10.11 6.60
C GLN A 60 27.75 9.39 6.51
N ASN A 61 28.03 8.43 7.38
CA ASN A 61 29.29 7.67 7.32
C ASN A 61 29.35 6.79 6.08
N LEU A 62 28.20 6.31 5.58
CA LEU A 62 28.13 5.59 4.30
C LEU A 62 28.47 6.51 3.13
N ILE A 63 28.05 7.78 3.19
CA ILE A 63 28.30 8.77 2.13
C ILE A 63 29.77 9.25 2.16
N ALA A 64 30.30 9.49 3.36
CA ALA A 64 31.67 9.95 3.57
C ALA A 64 32.74 8.92 3.16
N SER A 65 32.40 7.63 3.14
CA SER A 65 33.28 6.55 2.70
C SER A 65 33.50 6.46 1.19
N GLY A 66 32.96 7.43 0.41
CA GLY A 66 33.04 7.57 -1.04
C GLY A 66 34.19 6.77 -1.67
N ASN A 67 33.81 5.65 -2.28
CA ASN A 67 34.62 4.72 -3.07
C ASN A 67 36.13 5.03 -3.10
N ARG A 68 36.86 4.68 -2.04
CA ARG A 68 38.32 4.56 -2.08
C ARG A 68 38.67 3.18 -2.63
N GLN A 69 38.55 3.02 -3.94
CA GLN A 69 39.26 1.99 -4.70
C GLN A 69 40.08 2.67 -5.79
#